data_AF-A0A223D3U2-F1
#
_entry.id   AF-A0A223D3U2-F1
#
_cell.length_a   1.000
_cell.length_b   1.000
_cell.length_c   1.000
_cell.angle_alpha   90.00
_cell.angle_beta   90.00
_cell.angle_gamma   90.00
#
_symmetry.space_group_name_H-M   'P 1'
#
loop_
_entity.id
_entity.type
_entity.pdbx_description
1 polymer ?
#
loop_
_entity_poly.entity_id
_entity_poly.type
_entity_poly.pdbx_seq_one_letter_code
_entity_poly.pdbx_strand_id
1 'polypeptide(L)'
;MARRKRRRLLVPEARNALDQLKADVMQTMTPEQAKYESAQRQGIALQTDGDNGELTAREAGKVGGPIGGQMVKKMIALAQMQMLNEQQERNRSNQ
;
A
#
# COMPACT_ATOMS: atom_id res chain seq x y z
N MET A 1 8.79 16.60 9.07
CA MET A 1 7.56 15.83 8.77
C MET A 1 6.90 16.34 7.48
N ALA A 2 7.33 15.87 6.30
CA ALA A 2 6.75 16.29 5.03
C ALA A 2 5.26 15.89 4.93
N ARG A 3 4.39 16.88 4.72
CA ARG A 3 2.92 16.79 4.73
C ARG A 3 2.39 15.63 3.87
N ARG A 4 1.93 14.56 4.53
CA ARG A 4 1.02 13.50 4.00
C ARG A 4 -0.27 14.09 3.38
N LYS A 5 -0.56 15.37 3.62
CA LYS A 5 -1.76 16.13 3.19
C LYS A 5 -1.98 16.23 1.67
N ARG A 6 -0.98 15.97 0.81
CA ARG A 6 -1.14 16.10 -0.66
C ARG A 6 -1.59 14.83 -1.41
N ARG A 7 -1.73 13.67 -0.75
CA ARG A 7 -2.17 12.43 -1.42
C ARG A 7 -3.67 12.24 -1.23
N ARG A 8 -4.48 12.73 -2.18
CA ARG A 8 -5.94 12.53 -2.18
C ARG A 8 -6.25 11.11 -2.69
N LEU A 9 -6.89 10.31 -1.84
CA LEU A 9 -7.40 8.99 -2.22
C LEU A 9 -8.64 9.14 -3.10
N LEU A 10 -8.91 8.13 -3.94
CA LEU A 10 -10.17 8.06 -4.70
C LEU A 10 -11.38 7.97 -3.76
N VAL A 11 -11.24 7.19 -2.68
CA VAL A 11 -12.19 7.09 -1.57
C VAL A 11 -11.50 7.63 -0.31
N PRO A 12 -11.78 8.87 0.12
CA PRO A 12 -11.13 9.50 1.27
C PRO A 12 -11.25 8.69 2.57
N GLU A 13 -12.39 8.05 2.79
CA GLU A 13 -12.75 7.30 3.99
C GLU A 13 -11.93 6.01 4.12
N ALA A 14 -11.38 5.50 3.01
CA ALA A 14 -10.58 4.29 2.98
C ALA A 14 -9.16 4.48 3.57
N ARG A 15 -8.82 5.67 4.09
CA ARG A 15 -7.47 5.99 4.56
C ARG A 15 -6.94 4.98 5.57
N ASN A 16 -7.73 4.68 6.61
CA ASN A 16 -7.31 3.77 7.68
C ASN A 16 -7.12 2.34 7.14
N ALA A 17 -8.03 1.87 6.29
CA ALA A 17 -7.94 0.55 5.67
C ALA A 17 -6.72 0.42 4.75
N LEU A 18 -6.39 1.45 3.96
CA LEU A 18 -5.19 1.45 3.13
C LEU A 18 -3.90 1.56 3.95
N ASP A 19 -3.94 2.23 5.08
CA ASP A 19 -2.81 2.28 6.01
C ASP A 19 -2.59 0.90 6.67
N GLN A 20 -3.65 0.19 7.08
CA GLN A 20 -3.56 -1.20 7.53
C GLN A 20 -3.05 -2.14 6.43
N LEU A 21 -3.65 -2.07 5.23
CA LEU A 21 -3.21 -2.87 4.08
C LEU A 21 -1.73 -2.66 3.76
N LYS A 22 -1.22 -1.41 3.88
CA LYS A 22 0.20 -1.12 3.68
C LYS A 22 1.09 -1.86 4.67
N ALA A 23 0.69 -1.88 5.95
CA ALA A 23 1.42 -2.60 6.99
C ALA A 23 1.37 -4.12 6.72
N ASP A 24 0.20 -4.65 6.37
CA ASP A 24 -0.01 -6.07 6.09
C ASP A 24 0.84 -6.57 4.92
N VAL A 25 0.82 -5.87 3.78
CA VAL A 25 1.57 -6.32 2.58
C VAL A 25 3.08 -6.20 2.76
N MET A 26 3.54 -5.30 3.63
CA MET A 26 4.97 -5.15 3.94
C MET A 26 5.40 -5.94 5.17
N GLN A 27 4.45 -6.62 5.84
CA GLN A 27 4.68 -7.37 7.08
C GLN A 27 5.33 -6.50 8.18
N THR A 28 4.89 -5.25 8.28
CA THR A 28 5.38 -4.29 9.29
C THR A 28 4.33 -4.06 10.37
N MET A 29 4.77 -3.66 11.58
CA MET A 29 3.85 -3.36 12.67
C MET A 29 3.08 -2.07 12.43
N THR A 30 3.68 -1.10 11.73
CA THR A 30 3.04 0.17 11.39
C THR A 30 3.18 0.50 9.90
N PRO A 31 2.24 1.27 9.31
CA PRO A 31 2.34 1.72 7.92
C PRO A 31 3.54 2.64 7.68
N GLU A 32 4.02 3.33 8.70
CA GLU A 32 5.20 4.19 8.62
C GLU A 32 6.49 3.39 8.45
N GLN A 33 6.56 2.18 9.02
CA GLN A 33 7.73 1.29 8.92
C GLN A 33 7.92 0.72 7.52
N ALA A 34 6.83 0.50 6.77
CA ALA A 34 6.83 -0.06 5.41
C ALA A 34 7.86 0.58 4.47
N LYS A 35 8.05 1.91 4.54
CA LYS A 35 9.02 2.61 3.68
C LYS A 35 10.47 2.34 4.08
N TYR A 36 10.75 2.19 5.38
CA TYR A 36 12.09 1.92 5.88
C TYR A 36 12.48 0.47 5.60
N GLU A 37 11.52 -0.44 5.81
CA GLU A 37 11.63 -1.86 5.48
C GLU A 37 11.94 -2.06 3.98
N SER A 38 11.13 -1.44 3.11
CA SER A 38 11.37 -1.51 1.67
C SER A 38 12.68 -0.85 1.26
N ALA A 39 13.12 0.22 1.92
CA ALA A 39 14.39 0.86 1.61
C ALA A 39 15.60 0.04 2.04
N GLN A 40 15.52 -0.60 3.22
CA GLN A 40 16.54 -1.52 3.70
C GLN A 40 16.73 -2.69 2.73
N ARG A 41 15.64 -3.31 2.25
CA ARG A 41 15.69 -4.37 1.22
C ARG A 41 16.35 -3.91 -0.09
N GLN A 42 16.23 -2.64 -0.43
CA GLN A 42 16.76 -2.07 -1.67
C GLN A 42 18.16 -1.45 -1.51
N GLY A 43 18.73 -1.47 -0.29
CA GLY A 43 20.02 -0.85 0.02
C GLY A 43 20.02 0.68 -0.09
N ILE A 44 18.86 1.32 0.10
CA ILE A 44 18.70 2.77 0.01
C ILE A 44 18.60 3.34 1.42
N ALA A 45 19.49 4.28 1.76
CA ALA A 45 19.46 4.95 3.05
C ALA A 45 18.31 5.97 3.09
N LEU A 46 17.42 5.83 4.08
CA LEU A 46 16.41 6.83 4.40
C LEU A 46 16.71 7.45 5.74
N GLN A 47 16.60 8.78 5.82
CA GLN A 47 16.63 9.51 7.08
C GLN A 47 15.37 9.18 7.88
N THR A 48 15.53 8.78 9.14
CA THR A 48 14.43 8.51 10.07
C THR A 48 13.70 9.78 10.44
N ASP A 49 14.45 10.82 10.81
CA ASP A 49 13.94 12.08 11.37
C ASP A 49 14.30 13.30 10.51
N GLY A 50 14.46 13.10 9.21
CA GLY A 50 14.91 14.13 8.27
C GLY A 50 14.14 14.17 6.96
N ASP A 51 14.62 15.02 6.05
CA ASP A 51 14.06 15.13 4.71
C ASP A 51 14.86 14.26 3.73
N ASN A 52 14.13 13.48 2.93
CA ASN A 52 14.73 12.61 1.92
C ASN A 52 14.63 13.25 0.52
N GLY A 53 14.74 14.59 0.47
CA GLY A 53 14.56 15.39 -0.75
C GLY A 53 15.60 15.12 -1.82
N GLU A 54 16.81 14.71 -1.43
CA GLU A 54 17.92 14.36 -2.32
C GLU A 54 17.80 12.96 -2.94
N LEU A 55 16.76 12.18 -2.61
CA LEU A 55 16.54 10.88 -3.26
C LEU A 55 16.29 11.07 -4.74
N THR A 56 17.03 10.33 -5.56
CA THR A 56 16.74 10.28 -6.99
C THR A 56 15.36 9.69 -7.23
N ALA A 57 14.70 10.08 -8.32
CA ALA A 57 13.41 9.50 -8.70
C ALA A 57 13.47 7.97 -8.84
N ARG A 58 14.64 7.44 -9.26
CA ARG A 58 14.90 6.00 -9.35
C ARG A 58 14.90 5.33 -7.97
N GLU A 59 15.57 5.92 -6.98
CA GLU A 59 15.60 5.40 -5.61
C GLU A 59 14.22 5.48 -4.96
N ALA A 60 13.54 6.62 -5.08
CA ALA A 60 12.17 6.77 -4.60
C ALA A 60 11.23 5.74 -5.23
N GLY A 61 11.40 5.45 -6.53
CA GLY A 61 10.69 4.39 -7.24
C GLY A 61 11.01 2.98 -6.73
N LYS A 62 12.28 2.67 -6.46
CA LYS A 62 12.71 1.38 -5.87
C LYS A 62 12.12 1.15 -4.48
N VAL A 63 12.03 2.20 -3.65
CA VAL A 63 11.40 2.12 -2.32
C VAL A 63 9.87 2.05 -2.42
N GLY A 64 9.25 2.92 -3.20
CA GLY A 64 7.79 3.03 -3.25
C GLY A 64 7.11 1.96 -4.10
N GLY A 65 7.78 1.46 -5.14
CA GLY A 65 7.26 0.53 -6.12
C GLY A 65 6.79 -0.80 -5.51
N PRO A 66 7.62 -1.51 -4.73
CA PRO A 66 7.22 -2.76 -4.07
C PRO A 66 6.02 -2.58 -3.14
N ILE A 67 5.95 -1.47 -2.41
CA ILE A 67 4.85 -1.16 -1.49
C ILE A 67 3.56 -0.94 -2.31
N GLY A 68 3.61 -0.02 -3.28
CA GLY A 68 2.47 0.33 -4.13
C GLY A 68 1.95 -0.84 -4.95
N GLY A 69 2.86 -1.56 -5.62
CA GLY A 69 2.53 -2.70 -6.47
C GLY A 69 1.87 -3.84 -5.69
N GLN A 70 2.39 -4.17 -4.50
CA GLN A 70 1.79 -5.21 -3.65
C GLN A 70 0.41 -4.80 -3.12
N MET A 71 0.23 -3.54 -2.72
CA MET A 71 -1.08 -3.01 -2.33
C MET A 71 -2.09 -3.16 -3.47
N VAL A 72 -1.75 -2.72 -4.69
CA VAL A 72 -2.63 -2.81 -5.86
C VAL A 72 -2.97 -4.26 -6.18
N LYS A 73 -1.96 -5.15 -6.19
CA LYS A 73 -2.17 -6.58 -6.41
C LYS A 73 -3.14 -7.19 -5.40
N LYS A 74 -3.00 -6.86 -4.11
CA LYS A 74 -3.87 -7.36 -3.04
C LYS A 74 -5.29 -6.80 -3.15
N MET A 75 -5.46 -5.52 -3.47
CA MET A 75 -6.79 -4.92 -3.67
C MET A 75 -7.54 -5.58 -4.85
N ILE A 76 -6.85 -5.83 -5.97
CA ILE A 76 -7.45 -6.52 -7.12
C ILE A 76 -7.89 -7.94 -6.73
N ALA A 77 -7.04 -8.68 -6.02
CA ALA A 77 -7.39 -10.02 -5.56
C ALA A 77 -8.62 -10.03 -4.64
N LEU A 78 -8.72 -9.08 -3.71
CA LEU A 78 -9.89 -8.93 -2.83
C LEU A 78 -11.16 -8.62 -3.63
N ALA A 79 -11.07 -7.70 -4.61
CA ALA A 79 -12.20 -7.36 -5.47
C ALA A 79 -12.67 -8.56 -6.30
N GLN A 80 -11.75 -9.33 -6.87
CA GLN A 80 -12.07 -10.56 -7.62
C GLN A 80 -12.76 -11.60 -6.72
N MET A 81 -12.26 -11.79 -5.50
CA MET A 81 -12.87 -12.71 -4.53
C MET A 81 -14.29 -12.29 -4.16
N GLN A 82 -14.51 -10.99 -3.92
CA GLN A 82 -15.84 -10.45 -3.63
C GLN A 82 -16.81 -10.69 -4.80
N MET A 83 -16.39 -10.38 -6.03
CA MET A 83 -17.21 -10.60 -7.23
C MET A 83 -17.59 -12.07 -7.41
N LEU A 84 -16.67 -13.00 -7.14
CA LEU A 84 -16.93 -14.43 -7.22
C LEU A 84 -17.96 -14.87 -6.16
N ASN A 85 -17.82 -14.41 -4.92
CA ASN A 85 -18.75 -14.72 -3.84
C ASN A 85 -20.16 -14.21 -4.18
N GLU A 86 -20.28 -12.97 -4.65
CA GLU A 86 -21.56 -12.37 -5.08
C GLU A 86 -22.19 -13.14 -6.26
N GLN A 87 -21.39 -13.69 -7.18
CA GLN A 87 -21.90 -14.56 -8.25
C GLN A 87 -22.41 -15.89 -7.70
N GLN A 88 -21.69 -16.52 -6.76
CA GLN A 88 -22.11 -17.77 -6.13
C GLN A 88 -23.42 -17.61 -5.36
N GLU A 89 -23.57 -16.51 -4.61
CA GLU A 89 -24.79 -16.19 -3.87
C GLU A 89 -25.98 -15.99 -4.81
N ARG A 90 -25.80 -15.21 -5.89
CA ARG A 90 -26.84 -15.03 -6.91
C ARG A 90 -27.29 -16.36 -7.54
N ASN A 91 -26.34 -17.25 -7.82
CA ASN A 91 -26.65 -18.55 -8.40
C ASN A 91 -27.41 -19.46 -7.43
N ARG A 92 -27.16 -19.34 -6.12
CA ARG A 92 -27.89 -20.09 -5.08
C ARG A 92 -29.30 -19.57 -4.89
N SER A 93 -29.52 -18.25 -4.96
CA SER A 93 -30.84 -17.64 -4.79
C SER A 93 -31.79 -17.87 -5.97
N ASN A 94 -31.25 -18.27 -7.13
CA ASN A 94 -32.01 -18.56 -8.35
C ASN A 94 -32.30 -20.06 -8.54
N GLN A 95 -31.96 -20.90 -7.56
CA GLN A 95 -32.30 -22.33 -7.50
C GLN A 95 -33.39 -22.57 -6.46
#